data_AF-A0A921BBT6-F1
#
_entry.id   AF-A0A921BBT6-F1
#
_cell.length_a   1.000
_cell.length_b   1.000
_cell.length_c   1.000
_cell.angle_alpha   90.00
_cell.angle_beta   90.00
_cell.angle_gamma   90.00
#
_symmetry.space_group_name_H-M   'P 1'
#
loop_
_entity.id
_entity.type
_entity.pdbx_description
1 polymer ?
#
loop_
_entity_poly.entity_id
_entity_poly.type
_entity_poly.pdbx_seq_one_letter_code
_entity_poly.pdbx_strand_id
1 'polypeptide(L)'
;MPGVKIQSIYSETKELPDQDTSPSVWREWLNVNIEDQPHFVFFADPFSFVGGKFFAGVDFAYPNSKKIGGLAGCQSMGEKALYLGDKIYNTGLIGIALRAT
;
A
#
# COMPACT_ATOMS: atom_id res chain seq x y z
N MET A 1 14.09 -13.56 -4.27
CA MET A 1 14.35 -13.90 -2.86
C MET A 1 13.79 -15.29 -2.61
N PRO A 2 14.62 -16.31 -2.34
CA PRO A 2 14.09 -17.62 -1.96
C PRO A 2 13.32 -17.49 -0.64
N GLY A 3 12.13 -18.10 -0.57
CA GLY A 3 11.32 -18.14 0.64
C GLY A 3 10.41 -16.93 0.90
N VAL A 4 10.19 -16.04 -0.07
CA VAL A 4 9.30 -14.87 0.08
C VAL A 4 8.23 -14.86 -1.01
N LYS A 5 6.96 -14.83 -0.60
CA LYS A 5 5.81 -14.55 -1.48
C LYS A 5 5.60 -13.04 -1.56
N ILE A 6 5.44 -12.54 -2.78
CA ILE A 6 5.17 -11.13 -3.05
C ILE A 6 3.75 -11.01 -3.61
N GLN A 7 2.93 -10.15 -3.00
CA GLN A 7 1.63 -9.74 -3.54
C GLN A 7 1.68 -8.26 -3.90
N SER A 8 1.44 -7.96 -5.17
CA SER A 8 1.31 -6.59 -5.68
C SER A 8 -0.01 -5.98 -5.23
N ILE A 9 0.05 -4.71 -4.83
CA ILE A 9 -1.10 -3.90 -4.40
C ILE A 9 -1.12 -2.66 -5.30
N TYR A 10 -2.26 -2.37 -5.90
CA TYR A 10 -2.49 -1.14 -6.65
C TYR A 10 -3.89 -0.64 -6.39
N SER A 11 -4.03 0.67 -6.20
CA SER A 11 -5.32 1.30 -5.99
C SER A 11 -5.31 2.76 -6.43
N GLU A 12 -6.34 3.17 -7.15
CA GLU A 12 -6.60 4.58 -7.48
C GLU A 12 -7.73 5.19 -6.64
N THR A 13 -8.36 4.40 -5.78
CA THR A 13 -9.52 4.89 -5.04
C THR A 13 -9.10 5.94 -4.01
N LYS A 14 -9.89 7.00 -3.92
CA LYS A 14 -9.83 7.98 -2.83
C LYS A 14 -10.77 7.59 -1.68
N GLU A 15 -11.67 6.64 -1.92
CA GLU A 15 -12.59 6.09 -0.94
C GLU A 15 -11.90 4.98 -0.16
N LEU A 16 -11.18 5.39 0.87
CA LEU A 16 -10.52 4.50 1.81
C LEU A 16 -11.46 4.15 2.97
N PRO A 17 -11.33 2.94 3.56
CA PRO A 17 -12.04 2.61 4.79
C PRO A 17 -11.88 3.72 5.85
N ASP A 18 -12.88 3.85 6.72
CA ASP A 18 -12.76 4.80 7.82
C ASP A 18 -11.66 4.38 8.82
N GLN A 19 -11.00 5.35 9.43
CA GLN A 19 -10.03 5.10 10.49
C GLN A 19 -10.70 4.52 11.73
N ASP A 20 -12.00 4.79 11.92
CA ASP A 20 -12.80 4.23 13.02
C ASP A 20 -13.37 2.83 12.71
N THR A 21 -13.15 2.31 11.49
CA THR A 21 -13.57 0.93 11.16
C THR A 21 -12.64 -0.10 11.79
N SER A 22 -13.16 -1.32 11.98
CA SER A 22 -12.37 -2.41 12.54
C SER A 22 -11.17 -2.78 11.64
N PRO A 23 -10.06 -3.27 12.23
CA PRO A 23 -8.88 -3.73 11.49
C PRO A 23 -9.17 -4.74 10.37
N SER A 24 -10.24 -5.53 10.48
CA SER A 24 -10.65 -6.48 9.42
C SER A 24 -11.02 -5.80 8.11
N VAL A 25 -11.65 -4.63 8.14
CA VAL A 25 -12.08 -3.93 6.91
C VAL A 25 -10.87 -3.55 6.06
N TRP A 26 -9.80 -3.05 6.70
CA TRP A 26 -8.54 -2.76 6.03
C TRP A 26 -7.83 -4.01 5.51
N ARG A 27 -7.91 -5.13 6.24
CA ARG A 27 -7.33 -6.41 5.81
C ARG A 27 -8.06 -6.99 4.60
N GLU A 28 -9.39 -6.86 4.56
CA GLU A 28 -10.23 -7.23 3.42
C GLU A 28 -9.94 -6.35 2.22
N TRP A 29 -9.83 -5.02 2.43
CA TRP A 29 -9.50 -4.07 1.37
C TRP A 29 -8.13 -4.36 0.73
N LEU A 30 -7.11 -4.65 1.54
CA LEU A 30 -5.78 -5.02 1.05
C LEU A 30 -5.73 -6.46 0.51
N ASN A 31 -6.69 -7.29 0.91
CA ASN A 31 -6.71 -8.74 0.67
C ASN A 31 -5.37 -9.39 1.08
N VAL A 32 -4.87 -9.06 2.27
CA VAL A 32 -3.63 -9.62 2.84
C VAL A 32 -3.93 -10.18 4.23
N ASN A 33 -3.66 -11.46 4.44
CA ASN A 33 -3.85 -12.08 5.74
C ASN A 33 -2.80 -11.59 6.74
N ILE A 34 -3.23 -11.22 7.95
CA ILE A 34 -2.34 -10.79 9.02
C ILE A 34 -1.51 -11.94 9.60
N GLU A 35 -2.06 -13.17 9.59
CA GLU A 35 -1.40 -14.37 10.12
C GLU A 35 -0.14 -14.72 9.32
N ASP A 36 -0.04 -14.27 8.07
CA ASP A 36 1.15 -14.43 7.23
C ASP A 36 2.31 -13.50 7.65
N GLN A 37 2.13 -12.70 8.71
CA GLN A 37 3.08 -11.70 9.21
C GLN A 37 3.68 -10.82 8.10
N PRO A 38 2.83 -10.17 7.28
CA PRO A 38 3.30 -9.48 6.10
C PRO A 38 4.19 -8.28 6.45
N HIS A 39 5.06 -7.89 5.54
CA HIS A 39 5.75 -6.60 5.55
C HIS A 39 5.44 -5.86 4.27
N PHE A 40 5.37 -4.53 4.35
CA PHE A 40 4.85 -3.73 3.25
C PHE A 40 5.86 -2.72 2.74
N VAL A 41 5.86 -2.53 1.43
CA VAL A 41 6.45 -1.37 0.77
C VAL A 41 5.36 -0.65 0.00
N PHE A 42 5.19 0.65 0.22
CA PHE A 42 4.14 1.46 -0.42
C PHE A 42 4.70 2.76 -1.02
N PHE A 43 4.19 3.14 -2.19
CA PHE A 43 4.43 4.43 -2.81
C PHE A 43 3.11 5.04 -3.26
N ALA A 44 2.76 6.19 -2.70
CA ALA A 44 1.56 6.93 -3.04
C ALA A 44 1.93 8.19 -3.84
N ASP A 45 1.17 8.49 -4.88
CA ASP A 45 1.20 9.80 -5.50
C ASP A 45 0.39 10.79 -4.64
N PRO A 46 1.02 11.84 -4.05
CA PRO A 46 0.35 12.77 -3.15
C PRO A 46 -0.76 13.60 -3.83
N PHE A 47 -0.78 13.70 -5.16
CA PHE A 47 -1.80 14.47 -5.88
C PHE A 47 -3.08 13.68 -6.15
N SER A 48 -2.97 12.35 -6.27
CA SER A 48 -4.08 11.49 -6.64
C SER A 48 -4.55 10.55 -5.52
N PHE A 49 -3.77 10.39 -4.44
CA PHE A 49 -4.09 9.47 -3.35
C PHE A 49 -3.94 10.08 -1.94
N VAL A 50 -4.83 9.70 -1.02
CA VAL A 50 -4.84 10.20 0.37
C VAL A 50 -3.93 9.33 1.25
N GLY A 51 -2.61 9.50 1.08
CA GLY A 51 -1.60 8.67 1.74
C GLY A 51 -1.70 8.65 3.27
N GLY A 52 -1.93 9.80 3.91
CA GLY A 52 -1.98 9.90 5.38
C GLY A 52 -3.04 8.99 6.03
N LYS A 53 -4.29 9.05 5.54
CA LYS A 53 -5.39 8.20 6.03
C LYS A 53 -5.09 6.71 5.78
N PHE A 54 -4.53 6.41 4.62
CA PHE A 54 -4.13 5.05 4.27
C PHE A 54 -3.09 4.48 5.23
N PHE A 55 -1.98 5.19 5.46
CA PHE A 55 -0.91 4.71 6.33
C PHE A 55 -1.39 4.48 7.77
N ALA A 56 -2.21 5.39 8.31
CA ALA A 56 -2.81 5.21 9.63
C ALA A 56 -3.70 3.95 9.71
N GLY A 57 -4.53 3.72 8.69
CA GLY A 57 -5.37 2.53 8.60
C GLY A 57 -4.58 1.22 8.53
N VAL A 58 -3.50 1.19 7.74
CA VAL A 58 -2.62 0.02 7.65
C VAL A 58 -1.83 -0.19 8.93
N ASP A 59 -1.41 0.87 9.63
CA ASP A 59 -0.76 0.77 10.93
C ASP A 59 -1.69 0.15 11.98
N PHE A 60 -2.96 0.55 11.98
CA PHE A 60 -3.97 -0.04 12.85
C PHE A 60 -4.27 -1.50 12.50
N ALA A 61 -4.32 -1.82 11.20
CA ALA A 61 -4.66 -3.16 10.72
C ALA A 61 -3.53 -4.19 10.84
N TYR A 62 -2.28 -3.74 10.81
CA TYR A 62 -1.08 -4.57 10.82
C TYR A 62 -0.03 -4.03 11.81
N PRO A 63 -0.30 -4.07 13.12
CA PRO A 63 0.56 -3.44 14.13
C PRO A 63 1.98 -4.01 14.18
N ASN A 64 2.14 -5.31 13.88
CA ASN A 64 3.45 -5.99 13.94
C ASN A 64 4.22 -5.97 12.61
N SER A 65 3.61 -5.47 11.54
CA SER A 65 4.23 -5.43 10.22
C SER A 65 5.21 -4.27 10.12
N LYS A 66 6.41 -4.55 9.59
CA LYS A 66 7.30 -3.49 9.09
C LYS A 66 6.68 -2.88 7.85
N LYS A 67 6.69 -1.55 7.79
CA LYS A 67 6.12 -0.77 6.69
C LYS A 67 7.16 0.26 6.29
N ILE A 68 7.53 0.24 5.03
CA ILE A 68 8.43 1.22 4.44
C ILE A 68 7.66 1.90 3.33
N GLY A 69 7.67 3.22 3.28
CA GLY A 69 6.98 3.93 2.23
C GLY A 69 7.37 5.37 2.16
N GLY A 70 6.97 6.00 1.06
CA GLY A 70 7.21 7.41 0.81
C GLY A 70 6.17 7.97 -0.13
N LEU A 71 6.04 9.30 -0.11
CA LEU A 71 5.31 10.01 -1.14
C LEU A 71 6.18 10.08 -2.38
N ALA A 72 5.67 9.66 -3.53
CA ALA A 72 6.34 9.85 -4.81
C ALA A 72 6.31 11.34 -5.15
N GLY A 73 7.36 12.06 -4.75
CA GLY A 73 7.51 13.50 -5.02
C GLY A 73 7.84 13.76 -6.49
N CYS A 74 7.19 14.73 -7.10
CA CYS A 74 7.66 15.39 -8.33
C CYS A 74 7.15 16.81 -8.34
N GLN A 75 7.83 17.67 -9.10
CA GLN A 75 7.54 19.10 -9.15
C GLN A 75 6.25 19.40 -9.93
N SER A 76 5.70 18.45 -10.70
CA SER A 76 4.46 18.61 -11.47
C SER A 76 3.69 17.30 -11.69
N MET A 77 2.40 17.42 -12.03
CA MET A 77 1.49 16.31 -12.34
C MET A 77 1.88 15.71 -13.72
N GLY A 78 1.99 14.38 -13.82
CA GLY A 78 2.32 13.68 -15.09
C GLY A 78 3.81 13.36 -15.33
N GLU A 79 4.71 13.87 -14.49
CA GLU A 79 6.15 13.55 -14.57
C GLU A 79 6.57 12.34 -13.70
N LYS A 80 5.58 11.56 -13.22
CA LYS A 80 5.79 10.45 -12.29
C LYS A 80 5.28 9.16 -12.89
N ALA A 81 6.06 8.11 -12.71
CA ALA A 81 5.69 6.74 -13.03
C ALA A 81 5.97 5.86 -11.82
N LEU A 82 4.93 5.17 -11.36
CA LEU A 82 4.96 4.15 -10.32
C LEU A 82 5.13 2.79 -11.00
N TYR A 83 6.29 2.16 -10.80
CA TYR A 83 6.61 0.86 -11.38
C TYR A 83 6.26 -0.25 -10.39
N LEU A 84 5.41 -1.19 -10.82
CA LEU A 84 5.02 -2.35 -10.02
C LEU A 84 5.08 -3.62 -10.87
N GLY A 85 6.18 -4.35 -10.74
CA GLY A 85 6.47 -5.48 -11.61
C GLY A 85 6.69 -5.03 -13.06
N ASP A 86 5.84 -5.51 -13.95
CA ASP A 86 5.83 -5.20 -15.40
C ASP A 86 4.89 -4.06 -15.77
N LYS A 87 4.23 -3.43 -14.79
CA LYS A 87 3.23 -2.38 -15.00
C LYS A 87 3.73 -1.01 -14.55
N ILE A 88 3.27 0.00 -15.28
CA ILE A 88 3.51 1.41 -14.99
C ILE A 88 2.17 2.08 -14.70
N TYR A 89 2.09 2.78 -13.57
CA TYR A 89 0.94 3.58 -13.15
C TYR A 89 1.35 5.03 -12.94
N ASN A 90 0.51 5.98 -13.32
CA ASN A 90 0.82 7.41 -13.19
C ASN A 90 0.11 8.08 -12.00
N THR A 91 -0.79 7.35 -11.34
CA THR A 91 -1.70 7.82 -10.30
C THR A 91 -1.93 6.75 -9.24
N GLY A 92 -2.43 7.17 -8.08
CA GLY A 92 -2.86 6.31 -7.00
C GLY A 92 -1.74 5.87 -6.06
N LEU A 93 -1.88 4.65 -5.56
CA LEU A 93 -0.96 3.96 -4.67
C LEU A 93 -0.51 2.67 -5.33
N ILE A 94 0.78 2.40 -5.30
CA ILE A 94 1.33 1.06 -5.50
C ILE A 94 1.93 0.54 -4.20
N GLY A 95 2.00 -0.77 -4.07
CA GLY A 95 2.76 -1.40 -3.02
C GLY A 95 2.98 -2.87 -3.25
N ILE A 96 3.75 -3.46 -2.36
CA ILE A 96 3.98 -4.90 -2.28
C ILE A 96 3.82 -5.35 -0.83
N ALA A 97 3.14 -6.48 -0.66
CA ALA A 97 3.14 -7.24 0.58
C ALA A 97 4.11 -8.42 0.45
N LEU A 98 5.07 -8.49 1.36
CA LEU A 98 6.11 -9.51 1.47
C LEU A 98 5.75 -10.43 2.62
N ARG A 99 5.69 -11.74 2.37
CA ARG A 99 5.43 -12.74 3.43
C ARG A 99 6.37 -13.92 3.29
N ALA A 100 6.78 -14.49 4.41
CA ALA A 100 7.53 -15.75 4.39
C ALA A 100 6.65 -16.88 3.85
N THR A 101 7.24 -17.80 3.10
CA THR A 101 6.59 -19.04 2.66
C THR A 101 6.66 -20.14 3.69
#